data_AF-A0A9P3LSD6-F1
#
_entry.id   AF-A0A9P3LSD6-F1
#
_cell.length_a   1.000
_cell.length_b   1.000
_cell.length_c   1.000
_cell.angle_alpha   90.00
_cell.angle_beta   90.00
_cell.angle_gamma   90.00
#
_symmetry.space_group_name_H-M   'P 1'
#
loop_
_entity.id
_entity.type
_entity.pdbx_description
1 polymer ?
#
loop_
_entity_poly.entity_id
_entity_poly.type
_entity_poly.pdbx_seq_one_letter_code
_entity_poly.pdbx_strand_id
1 'polypeptide(L)'
;MDPSSLARMYTRFRDAELLWIQQYDRQQQLQKQQQQQQQQQQITAESLENCSLHSGEFAFVLAGLKPAMLVQMPSPSLTLDFKRKVLDQENLFGADGRTHDQSNNATLTLECRLITKDIASQEMPLQGCVLIWSPATIQRHPQAALLHGTINRICPPRTATTSSSQDQDENSRLISESDLAVLLDYPGRLPTTQAEMQQMIEVSYWNQPTPPSPISSASASRNGQVDSEPPQLLTAFAAQPDQIPKIQTHFRTYRDSLRDLFGLNLKLHIQTLAE
;
A
#
# COMPACT_ATOMS: atom_id res chain seq x y z
N MET A 1 -5.28 6.79 19.41
CA MET A 1 -3.98 7.40 19.03
C MET A 1 -4.23 8.87 18.69
N ASP A 2 -3.41 9.77 19.20
CA ASP A 2 -3.51 11.21 18.90
C ASP A 2 -3.26 11.45 17.39
N PRO A 3 -4.08 12.26 16.69
CA PRO A 3 -3.87 12.61 15.28
C PRO A 3 -2.43 13.03 14.94
N SER A 4 -1.76 13.74 15.84
CA SER A 4 -0.36 14.14 15.65
C SER A 4 0.59 12.94 15.52
N SER A 5 0.31 11.85 16.25
CA SER A 5 1.14 10.65 16.21
C SER A 5 0.88 9.81 14.95
N LEU A 6 -0.35 9.80 14.43
CA LEU A 6 -0.66 9.18 13.15
C LEU A 6 0.00 9.95 12.01
N ALA A 7 -0.11 11.28 12.00
CA ALA A 7 0.53 12.14 11.02
C ALA A 7 2.05 11.92 11.01
N ARG A 8 2.68 11.88 12.18
CA ARG A 8 4.11 11.58 12.31
C ARG A 8 4.47 10.19 11.78
N MET A 9 3.67 9.17 12.05
CA MET A 9 3.91 7.81 11.53
C MET A 9 3.82 7.77 10.01
N TYR A 10 2.81 8.42 9.44
CA TYR A 10 2.65 8.58 7.99
C TYR A 10 3.85 9.31 7.36
N THR A 11 4.24 10.47 7.90
CA THR A 11 5.39 11.24 7.40
C THR A 11 6.67 10.41 7.44
N ARG A 12 6.95 9.70 8.53
CA ARG A 12 8.14 8.84 8.65
C ARG A 12 8.16 7.72 7.61
N PHE A 13 7.04 7.02 7.43
CA PHE A 13 6.92 5.99 6.40
C PHE A 13 7.19 6.57 5.01
N ARG A 14 6.51 7.66 4.67
CA ARG A 14 6.61 8.31 3.35
C ARG A 14 8.03 8.80 3.07
N ASP A 15 8.65 9.48 4.03
CA ASP A 15 9.98 10.04 3.85
C ASP A 15 11.05 8.94 3.76
N ALA A 16 10.89 7.85 4.52
CA ALA A 16 11.76 6.67 4.43
C ALA A 16 11.61 5.92 3.10
N GLU A 17 10.37 5.75 2.61
CA GLU A 17 10.10 5.19 1.29
C GLU A 17 10.76 6.03 0.18
N LEU A 18 10.54 7.34 0.18
CA LEU A 18 11.13 8.25 -0.80
C LEU A 18 12.66 8.22 -0.77
N LEU A 19 13.25 8.23 0.42
CA LEU A 19 14.70 8.13 0.57
C LEU A 19 15.24 6.80 0.03
N TRP A 20 14.54 5.70 0.31
CA TRP A 20 14.92 4.37 -0.18
C TRP A 20 14.88 4.31 -1.71
N ILE A 21 13.80 4.81 -2.35
CA ILE A 21 13.67 4.88 -3.81
C ILE A 21 14.83 5.70 -4.41
N GLN A 22 15.10 6.90 -3.88
CA GLN A 22 16.19 7.75 -4.36
C GLN A 22 17.57 7.10 -4.24
N GLN A 23 17.81 6.36 -3.15
CA GLN A 23 19.05 5.62 -2.95
C GLN A 23 19.18 4.47 -3.96
N TYR A 24 18.09 3.75 -4.21
CA TYR A 24 18.07 2.66 -5.19
C TYR A 24 18.34 3.17 -6.61
N ASP A 25 17.63 4.21 -7.05
CA ASP A 25 17.81 4.79 -8.39
C ASP A 25 19.24 5.31 -8.59
N ARG A 26 19.81 5.95 -7.57
CA ARG A 26 21.22 6.38 -7.59
C ARG A 26 22.17 5.20 -7.74
N GLN A 27 21.95 4.11 -7.01
CA GLN A 27 22.78 2.90 -7.13
C GLN A 27 22.69 2.30 -8.54
N GLN A 28 21.49 2.24 -9.12
CA GLN A 28 21.30 1.74 -10.47
C GLN A 28 21.98 2.63 -11.53
N GLN A 29 21.93 3.95 -11.38
CA GLN A 29 22.65 4.87 -12.25
C GLN A 29 24.17 4.69 -12.17
N LEU A 30 24.72 4.52 -10.96
CA LEU A 30 26.15 4.26 -10.78
C LEU A 30 26.59 2.93 -11.39
N GLN A 31 25.79 1.88 -11.24
CA GLN A 31 26.06 0.58 -11.87
C GLN A 31 26.05 0.68 -13.40
N LYS A 32 25.07 1.38 -13.99
CA LYS A 32 25.05 1.66 -15.43
C LYS A 32 26.31 2.39 -15.90
N GLN A 33 26.74 3.42 -15.17
CA GLN A 33 27.96 4.18 -15.53
C GLN A 33 29.21 3.30 -15.48
N GLN A 34 29.36 2.45 -14.47
CA GLN A 34 30.49 1.52 -14.37
C GLN A 34 30.50 0.48 -15.49
N GLN A 35 29.33 -0.04 -15.87
CA GLN A 35 29.22 -1.04 -16.95
C GLN A 35 29.44 -0.42 -18.34
N GLN A 36 28.98 0.82 -18.57
CA GLN A 36 29.28 1.55 -19.81
C GLN A 36 30.79 1.77 -19.97
N GLN A 37 31.51 2.04 -18.88
CA GLN A 37 32.98 2.13 -18.92
C GLN A 37 33.66 0.79 -19.23
N GLN A 38 32.99 -0.34 -18.97
CA GLN A 38 33.52 -1.70 -19.20
C GLN A 38 33.11 -2.32 -20.55
N GLN A 39 32.47 -1.58 -21.46
CA GLN A 39 31.99 -2.06 -22.78
C GLN A 39 31.11 -3.33 -22.73
N GLN A 40 30.44 -3.61 -21.60
CA GLN A 40 29.48 -4.73 -21.52
C GLN A 40 28.07 -4.28 -21.91
N GLN A 41 27.35 -5.16 -22.62
CA GLN A 41 26.04 -4.89 -23.22
C GLN A 41 24.95 -4.49 -22.21
N GLN A 42 23.95 -3.77 -22.73
CA GLN A 42 22.86 -3.08 -22.04
C GLN A 42 22.05 -3.98 -21.10
N ILE A 43 21.99 -3.60 -19.81
CA ILE A 43 20.93 -4.02 -18.90
C ILE A 43 19.83 -2.94 -18.93
N THR A 44 18.60 -3.35 -19.24
CA THR A 44 17.38 -2.59 -18.92
C THR A 44 17.25 -2.53 -17.40
N ALA A 45 17.77 -1.47 -16.76
CA ALA A 45 17.46 -1.29 -15.35
C ALA A 45 16.00 -0.88 -15.21
N GLU A 46 15.28 -1.69 -14.44
CA GLU A 46 13.97 -1.34 -13.92
C GLU A 46 14.12 -0.10 -13.03
N SER A 47 13.58 1.02 -13.50
CA SER A 47 13.36 2.18 -12.64
C SER A 47 12.25 1.80 -11.67
N LEU A 48 12.42 2.08 -10.38
CA LEU A 48 11.27 2.11 -9.47
C LEU A 48 10.51 3.39 -9.84
N GLU A 49 9.66 3.35 -10.87
CA GLU A 49 8.73 4.45 -11.12
C GLU A 49 7.99 4.72 -9.80
N ASN A 50 8.09 5.97 -9.32
CA ASN A 50 7.68 6.42 -7.99
C ASN A 50 6.57 5.55 -7.39
N CYS A 51 6.92 4.64 -6.48
CA CYS A 51 6.00 3.72 -5.79
C CYS A 51 5.09 4.45 -4.79
N SER A 52 4.65 5.66 -5.14
CA SER A 52 3.80 6.58 -4.36
C SER A 52 2.51 5.95 -3.84
N LEU A 53 2.09 4.84 -4.44
CA LEU A 53 0.97 4.01 -4.04
C LEU A 53 1.08 3.53 -2.59
N HIS A 54 2.25 3.08 -2.12
CA HIS A 54 2.30 2.50 -0.77
C HIS A 54 2.06 3.55 0.31
N SER A 55 2.56 4.78 0.13
CA SER A 55 2.27 5.86 1.08
C SER A 55 0.77 6.16 1.17
N GLY A 56 0.05 6.15 0.04
CA GLY A 56 -1.40 6.33 0.02
C GLY A 56 -2.14 5.20 0.73
N GLU A 57 -1.81 3.95 0.39
CA GLU A 57 -2.35 2.76 1.04
C GLU A 57 -2.08 2.72 2.54
N PHE A 58 -0.87 3.12 2.96
CA PHE A 58 -0.49 3.20 4.36
C PHE A 58 -1.30 4.28 5.10
N ALA A 59 -1.56 5.43 4.47
CA ALA A 59 -2.43 6.45 5.04
C ALA A 59 -3.85 5.92 5.27
N PHE A 60 -4.40 5.13 4.35
CA PHE A 60 -5.73 4.51 4.52
C PHE A 60 -5.78 3.54 5.69
N VAL A 61 -4.73 2.72 5.86
CA VAL A 61 -4.61 1.79 7.01
C VAL A 61 -4.49 2.56 8.32
N LEU A 62 -3.66 3.62 8.36
CA LEU A 62 -3.48 4.47 9.55
C LEU A 62 -4.75 5.22 9.97
N ALA A 63 -5.52 5.72 9.00
CA ALA A 63 -6.81 6.34 9.25
C ALA A 63 -7.90 5.35 9.70
N GLY A 64 -7.61 4.05 9.66
CA GLY A 64 -8.56 3.00 9.98
C GLY A 64 -9.67 2.84 8.94
N LEU A 65 -9.41 3.29 7.71
CA LEU A 65 -10.33 3.18 6.57
C LEU A 65 -10.23 1.81 5.90
N LYS A 66 -9.01 1.27 5.83
CA LYS A 66 -8.69 0.00 5.19
C LYS A 66 -8.13 -1.00 6.22
N PRO A 67 -8.53 -2.28 6.20
CA PRO A 67 -8.05 -3.24 7.19
C PRO A 67 -6.59 -3.65 6.98
N ALA A 68 -6.15 -3.77 5.74
CA ALA A 68 -4.80 -4.18 5.39
C ALA A 68 -4.32 -3.61 4.06
N MET A 69 -3.01 -3.50 3.88
CA MET A 69 -2.37 -3.22 2.60
C MET A 69 -1.35 -4.32 2.27
N LEU A 70 -1.15 -4.55 0.98
CA LEU A 70 -0.17 -5.46 0.44
C LEU A 70 0.94 -4.64 -0.25
N VAL A 71 2.19 -4.94 0.07
CA VAL A 71 3.37 -4.33 -0.55
C VAL A 71 4.06 -5.37 -1.42
N GLN A 72 4.24 -5.04 -2.69
CA GLN A 72 4.96 -5.84 -3.66
C GLN A 72 5.88 -4.93 -4.46
N MET A 73 7.17 -5.27 -4.48
CA MET A 73 8.15 -4.63 -5.35
C MET A 73 8.38 -5.49 -6.60
N PRO A 74 9.01 -4.96 -7.66
CA PRO A 74 9.26 -5.70 -8.91
C PRO A 74 9.99 -7.04 -8.72
N SER A 75 10.73 -7.20 -7.62
CA SER A 75 11.30 -8.48 -7.23
C SER A 75 11.14 -8.79 -5.74
N PRO A 76 11.18 -10.08 -5.34
CA PRO A 76 11.16 -10.47 -3.94
C PRO A 76 12.34 -9.89 -3.13
N SER A 77 13.52 -9.75 -3.75
CA SER A 77 14.70 -9.18 -3.10
C SER A 77 14.51 -7.69 -2.78
N LEU A 78 13.89 -6.93 -3.70
CA LEU A 78 13.51 -5.53 -3.45
C LEU A 78 12.44 -5.42 -2.36
N THR A 79 11.47 -6.32 -2.34
CA THR A 79 10.43 -6.33 -1.31
C THR A 79 11.04 -6.58 0.08
N LEU A 80 12.00 -7.50 0.18
CA LEU A 80 12.75 -7.75 1.40
C LEU A 80 13.65 -6.57 1.81
N ASP A 81 14.27 -5.89 0.85
CA ASP A 81 15.09 -4.70 1.12
C ASP A 81 14.21 -3.53 1.61
N PHE A 82 13.07 -3.30 0.97
CA PHE A 82 12.07 -2.33 1.41
C PHE A 82 11.57 -2.63 2.82
N LYS A 83 11.16 -3.88 3.10
CA LYS A 83 10.73 -4.28 4.45
C LYS A 83 11.80 -3.91 5.48
N ARG A 84 13.05 -4.25 5.21
CA ARG A 84 14.15 -4.03 6.14
C ARG A 84 14.46 -2.55 6.34
N LYS A 85 14.56 -1.78 5.25
CA LYS A 85 15.04 -0.40 5.27
C LYS A 85 13.95 0.64 5.53
N VAL A 86 12.71 0.33 5.20
CA VAL A 86 11.58 1.24 5.38
C VAL A 86 10.74 0.82 6.58
N LEU A 87 10.31 -0.44 6.65
CA LEU A 87 9.38 -0.88 7.70
C LEU A 87 10.08 -1.17 9.03
N ASP A 88 11.18 -1.91 9.00
CA ASP A 88 11.88 -2.37 10.21
C ASP A 88 12.78 -1.26 10.79
N GLN A 89 13.57 -0.57 9.95
CA GLN A 89 14.50 0.48 10.40
C GLN A 89 13.82 1.70 11.02
N GLU A 90 12.65 2.10 10.52
CA GLU A 90 11.89 3.22 11.09
C GLU A 90 11.19 2.83 12.39
N ASN A 91 11.39 1.62 12.94
CA ASN A 91 10.66 1.12 14.10
C ASN A 91 9.15 1.38 13.98
N LEU A 92 8.62 1.34 12.75
CA LEU A 92 7.17 1.39 12.53
C LEU A 92 6.53 0.15 13.13
N PHE A 93 7.30 -0.93 13.25
CA PHE A 93 6.94 -2.18 13.88
C PHE A 93 8.08 -2.59 14.83
N GLY A 94 7.74 -3.12 16.00
CA GLY A 94 8.67 -3.73 16.93
C GLY A 94 9.25 -5.03 16.37
N ALA A 95 10.18 -5.64 17.11
CA ALA A 95 10.93 -6.83 16.65
C ALA A 95 10.05 -8.07 16.36
N ASP A 96 8.83 -8.10 16.87
CA ASP A 96 7.81 -9.13 16.61
C ASP A 96 6.89 -8.79 15.40
N GLY A 97 7.12 -7.64 14.76
CA GLY A 97 6.29 -7.12 13.68
C GLY A 97 5.08 -6.32 14.14
N ARG A 98 5.01 -5.90 15.41
CA ARG A 98 3.88 -5.12 15.98
C ARG A 98 4.29 -3.72 16.41
N THR A 99 3.48 -2.69 16.15
CA THR A 99 3.76 -1.37 16.75
C THR A 99 3.78 -1.47 18.29
N HIS A 100 4.90 -1.10 18.91
CA HIS A 100 5.03 -1.06 20.37
C HIS A 100 4.63 0.34 20.86
N ASP A 101 3.42 0.47 21.42
CA ASP A 101 3.11 1.60 22.29
C ASP A 101 3.03 1.09 23.74
N GLN A 102 3.85 1.67 24.62
CA GLN A 102 3.85 1.36 26.05
C GLN A 102 2.76 2.15 26.81
N SER A 103 1.94 2.94 26.10
CA SER A 103 0.81 3.64 26.71
C SER A 103 -0.46 2.77 26.73
N ASN A 104 -1.05 2.58 27.92
CA ASN A 104 -2.22 1.73 28.20
C ASN A 104 -3.54 2.13 27.50
N ASN A 105 -3.51 2.97 26.46
CA ASN A 105 -4.70 3.53 25.83
C ASN A 105 -4.86 3.04 24.39
N ALA A 106 -5.43 1.83 24.22
CA ALA A 106 -6.01 1.31 22.98
C ALA A 106 -5.38 1.88 21.69
N THR A 107 -4.06 1.78 21.58
CA THR A 107 -3.30 2.44 20.52
C THR A 107 -3.55 1.69 19.22
N LEU A 108 -3.56 2.39 18.09
CA LEU A 108 -3.58 1.77 16.77
C LEU A 108 -2.38 0.82 16.69
N THR A 109 -2.66 -0.48 16.76
CA THR A 109 -1.64 -1.50 16.54
C THR A 109 -1.59 -1.81 15.05
N LEU A 110 -0.40 -1.82 14.47
CA LEU A 110 -0.20 -2.38 13.14
C LEU A 110 0.64 -3.65 13.26
N GLU A 111 0.30 -4.66 12.49
CA GLU A 111 1.13 -5.83 12.29
C GLU A 111 1.69 -5.85 10.86
N CYS A 112 2.93 -6.35 10.71
CA CYS A 112 3.60 -6.49 9.42
C CYS A 112 4.26 -7.87 9.30
N ARG A 113 3.97 -8.59 8.22
CA ARG A 113 4.59 -9.91 7.95
C ARG A 113 4.88 -10.14 6.47
N LEU A 114 5.98 -10.85 6.23
CA LEU A 114 6.33 -11.38 4.91
C LEU A 114 5.48 -12.63 4.62
N ILE A 115 4.87 -12.67 3.45
CA ILE A 115 4.15 -13.84 2.95
C ILE A 115 5.18 -14.83 2.39
N THR A 116 5.37 -15.95 3.08
CA THR A 116 6.41 -16.94 2.74
C THR A 116 5.89 -18.13 1.93
N LYS A 117 4.58 -18.27 1.81
CA LYS A 117 3.92 -19.36 1.11
C LYS A 117 3.11 -18.81 -0.03
N ASP A 118 3.04 -19.56 -1.12
CA ASP A 118 2.01 -19.32 -2.12
C ASP A 118 0.68 -19.88 -1.62
N ILE A 119 -0.32 -19.03 -1.58
CA ILE A 119 -1.59 -19.21 -0.85
C ILE A 119 -2.78 -18.69 -1.66
N ALA A 120 -2.51 -18.20 -2.87
CA ALA A 120 -3.48 -17.71 -3.81
C ALA A 120 -3.43 -18.60 -5.06
N SER A 121 -4.29 -18.32 -6.04
CA SER A 121 -4.27 -19.02 -7.32
C SER A 121 -2.91 -18.91 -8.00
N GLN A 122 -2.57 -19.84 -8.90
CA GLN A 122 -1.33 -19.75 -9.70
C GLN A 122 -1.19 -18.43 -10.49
N GLU A 123 -2.31 -17.74 -10.72
CA GLU A 123 -2.39 -16.47 -11.44
C GLU A 123 -2.06 -15.25 -10.55
N MET A 124 -1.96 -15.42 -9.22
CA MET A 124 -1.63 -14.34 -8.28
C MET A 124 -0.68 -14.82 -7.16
N PRO A 125 0.59 -15.13 -7.46
CA PRO A 125 1.53 -15.56 -6.43
C PRO A 125 1.76 -14.42 -5.42
N LEU A 126 1.27 -14.61 -4.19
CA LEU A 126 1.48 -13.64 -3.09
C LEU A 126 2.81 -13.84 -2.36
N GLN A 127 3.51 -14.94 -2.66
CA GLN A 127 4.79 -15.26 -2.04
C GLN A 127 5.81 -14.13 -2.30
N GLY A 128 6.46 -13.68 -1.23
CA GLY A 128 7.44 -12.59 -1.29
C GLY A 128 6.85 -11.20 -1.07
N CYS A 129 5.52 -11.06 -1.06
CA CYS A 129 4.85 -9.81 -0.69
C CYS A 129 4.88 -9.58 0.83
N VAL A 130 4.68 -8.33 1.26
CA VAL A 130 4.54 -7.96 2.67
C VAL A 130 3.12 -7.51 2.94
N LEU A 131 2.47 -8.11 3.94
CA LEU A 131 1.16 -7.71 4.41
C LEU A 131 1.31 -6.82 5.64
N ILE A 132 0.68 -5.66 5.62
CA ILE A 132 0.55 -4.74 6.76
C ILE A 132 -0.93 -4.62 7.10
N TRP A 133 -1.32 -4.79 8.36
CA TRP A 133 -2.74 -4.68 8.75
C TRP A 133 -2.93 -4.06 10.13
N SER A 134 -4.15 -3.58 10.36
CA SER A 134 -4.59 -3.03 11.65
C SER A 134 -5.57 -3.99 12.33
N PRO A 135 -5.17 -4.71 13.40
CA PRO A 135 -6.10 -5.53 14.18
C PRO A 135 -7.31 -4.75 14.69
N ALA A 136 -7.11 -3.49 15.09
CA ALA A 136 -8.18 -2.62 15.56
C ALA A 136 -9.19 -2.24 14.44
N THR A 137 -8.72 -2.10 13.21
CA THR A 137 -9.60 -1.85 12.05
C THR A 137 -10.38 -3.12 11.70
N ILE A 138 -9.70 -4.27 11.67
CA ILE A 138 -10.33 -5.57 11.40
C ILE A 138 -11.42 -5.88 12.44
N GLN A 139 -11.14 -5.66 13.72
CA GLN A 139 -12.10 -5.95 14.79
C GLN A 139 -13.41 -5.16 14.65
N ARG A 140 -13.34 -3.94 14.08
CA ARG A 140 -14.51 -3.08 13.85
C ARG A 140 -15.18 -3.33 12.49
N HIS A 141 -14.57 -4.15 11.63
CA HIS A 141 -15.07 -4.39 10.28
C HIS A 141 -16.30 -5.31 10.30
N PRO A 142 -17.34 -5.06 9.48
CA PRO A 142 -18.53 -5.93 9.40
C PRO A 142 -18.21 -7.39 9.07
N GLN A 143 -17.10 -7.63 8.36
CA GLN A 143 -16.63 -8.96 7.98
C GLN A 143 -15.39 -9.41 8.79
N ALA A 144 -15.26 -9.00 10.06
CA ALA A 144 -14.10 -9.31 10.90
C ALA A 144 -13.71 -10.80 10.92
N ALA A 145 -14.69 -11.71 10.99
CA ALA A 145 -14.44 -13.15 11.01
C ALA A 145 -13.78 -13.64 9.71
N LEU A 146 -14.23 -13.14 8.56
CA LEU A 146 -13.63 -13.43 7.26
C LEU A 146 -12.19 -12.92 7.21
N LEU A 147 -11.98 -11.64 7.57
CA LEU A 147 -10.66 -11.00 7.57
C LEU A 147 -9.64 -11.75 8.44
N HIS A 148 -10.03 -12.13 9.66
CA HIS A 148 -9.19 -12.94 10.53
C HIS A 148 -8.87 -14.30 9.92
N GLY A 149 -9.87 -14.97 9.31
CA GLY A 149 -9.67 -16.22 8.59
C GLY A 149 -8.66 -16.08 7.46
N THR A 150 -8.81 -15.05 6.62
CA THR A 150 -7.90 -14.74 5.51
C THR A 150 -6.48 -14.47 6.02
N ILE A 151 -6.31 -13.59 7.00
CA ILE A 151 -4.98 -13.28 7.56
C ILE A 151 -4.32 -14.52 8.18
N ASN A 152 -5.07 -15.38 8.87
CA ASN A 152 -4.51 -16.61 9.46
C ASN A 152 -4.06 -17.61 8.38
N ARG A 153 -4.70 -17.61 7.21
CA ARG A 153 -4.24 -18.40 6.05
C ARG A 153 -2.98 -17.79 5.44
N ILE A 154 -2.95 -16.46 5.28
CA ILE A 154 -1.79 -15.74 4.72
C ILE A 154 -0.56 -15.82 5.62
N CYS A 155 -0.79 -15.60 6.90
CA CYS A 155 0.20 -15.33 7.91
C CYS A 155 -0.13 -16.14 9.17
N PRO A 156 -0.02 -17.49 9.12
CA PRO A 156 -0.36 -18.34 10.24
C PRO A 156 0.41 -17.93 11.51
N PRO A 157 -0.22 -18.00 12.70
CA PRO A 157 0.43 -17.63 13.95
C PRO A 157 1.65 -18.51 14.21
N ARG A 158 2.73 -17.91 14.74
CA ARG A 158 4.01 -18.58 15.02
C ARG A 158 3.91 -19.80 15.94
N THR A 159 2.84 -19.89 16.74
CA THR A 159 2.57 -21.00 17.66
C THR A 159 1.93 -22.22 17.00
N ALA A 160 1.54 -22.14 15.72
CA ALA A 160 1.10 -23.28 14.93
C ALA A 160 2.30 -24.18 14.61
N THR A 161 2.80 -24.87 15.63
CA THR A 161 3.67 -26.03 15.47
C THR A 161 2.89 -27.07 14.69
N THR A 162 3.46 -27.48 13.57
CA THR A 162 2.97 -28.49 12.65
C THR A 162 2.65 -29.79 13.38
N SER A 163 1.41 -29.94 13.83
CA SER A 163 0.82 -31.25 14.04
C SER A 163 0.50 -31.83 12.68
N SER A 164 1.39 -32.72 12.24
CA SER A 164 1.20 -33.76 11.23
C SER A 164 -0.26 -34.12 10.98
N SER A 165 -0.82 -33.62 9.89
CA SER A 165 -1.93 -34.26 9.16
C SER A 165 -1.79 -33.82 7.71
N GLN A 166 -1.32 -34.75 6.89
CA GLN A 166 -1.01 -34.58 5.46
C GLN A 166 -2.26 -34.53 4.56
N ASP A 167 -3.46 -34.45 5.13
CA ASP A 167 -4.74 -34.56 4.40
C ASP A 167 -5.71 -33.39 4.67
N GLN A 168 -5.19 -32.19 4.97
CA GLN A 168 -6.02 -30.99 4.85
C GLN A 168 -5.87 -30.44 3.43
N ASP A 169 -6.91 -30.65 2.62
CA ASP A 169 -7.10 -30.19 1.24
C ASP A 169 -6.21 -29.00 0.89
N GLU A 170 -5.36 -29.14 -0.14
CA GLU A 170 -4.62 -28.00 -0.68
C GLU A 170 -5.57 -26.85 -1.09
N ASN A 171 -6.80 -27.19 -1.51
CA ASN A 171 -7.87 -26.22 -1.78
C ASN A 171 -8.34 -25.45 -0.53
N SER A 172 -8.20 -26.00 0.69
CA SER A 172 -8.54 -25.30 1.92
C SER A 172 -7.49 -24.24 2.31
N ARG A 173 -6.33 -24.22 1.65
CA ARG A 173 -5.27 -23.23 1.86
C ARG A 173 -5.34 -22.05 0.90
N LEU A 174 -6.09 -22.18 -0.19
CA LEU A 174 -6.22 -21.13 -1.20
C LEU A 174 -7.15 -20.01 -0.71
N ILE A 175 -6.76 -18.79 -1.03
CA ILE A 175 -7.52 -17.56 -0.76
C ILE A 175 -8.17 -17.14 -2.07
N SER A 176 -9.48 -16.92 -2.05
CA SER A 176 -10.18 -16.42 -3.22
C SER A 176 -9.84 -14.94 -3.47
N GLU A 177 -9.91 -14.51 -4.73
CA GLU A 177 -9.79 -13.09 -5.08
C GLU A 177 -10.80 -12.22 -4.35
N SER A 178 -12.02 -12.74 -4.12
CA SER A 178 -13.05 -12.05 -3.36
C SER A 178 -12.63 -11.82 -1.90
N ASP A 179 -11.99 -12.80 -1.27
CA ASP A 179 -11.50 -12.66 0.11
C ASP A 179 -10.35 -11.65 0.19
N LEU A 180 -9.47 -11.64 -0.82
CA LEU A 180 -8.39 -10.67 -0.92
C LEU A 180 -8.92 -9.26 -1.18
N ALA A 181 -9.94 -9.10 -2.03
CA ALA A 181 -10.58 -7.82 -2.29
C ALA A 181 -11.24 -7.23 -1.04
N VAL A 182 -11.86 -8.08 -0.21
CA VAL A 182 -12.40 -7.67 1.10
C VAL A 182 -11.27 -7.29 2.06
N LEU A 183 -10.18 -8.06 2.10
CA LEU A 183 -9.01 -7.75 2.93
C LEU A 183 -8.34 -6.42 2.55
N LEU A 184 -8.35 -6.08 1.26
CA LEU A 184 -7.77 -4.86 0.72
C LEU A 184 -8.81 -3.74 0.52
N ASP A 185 -10.04 -3.91 0.99
CA ASP A 185 -11.13 -2.92 0.88
C ASP A 185 -11.26 -2.29 -0.51
N TYR A 186 -11.13 -3.09 -1.58
CA TYR A 186 -11.33 -2.57 -2.93
C TYR A 186 -12.83 -2.59 -3.26
N PRO A 187 -13.45 -1.43 -3.56
CA PRO A 187 -14.89 -1.37 -3.80
C PRO A 187 -15.31 -2.01 -5.13
N GLY A 188 -14.36 -2.22 -6.05
CA GLY A 188 -14.55 -2.88 -7.34
C GLY A 188 -14.65 -4.40 -7.25
N ARG A 189 -15.10 -5.04 -8.34
CA ARG A 189 -14.99 -6.48 -8.55
C ARG A 189 -14.21 -6.76 -9.83
N LEU A 190 -13.52 -7.89 -9.84
CA LEU A 190 -12.87 -8.39 -11.04
C LEU A 190 -13.92 -8.85 -12.08
N PRO A 191 -13.59 -8.76 -13.38
CA PRO A 191 -14.47 -9.22 -14.44
C PRO A 191 -14.60 -10.75 -14.37
N THR A 192 -15.80 -11.25 -14.62
CA THR A 192 -16.11 -12.68 -14.70
C THR A 192 -16.25 -13.17 -16.14
N THR A 193 -16.28 -12.23 -17.10
CA THR A 193 -16.39 -12.52 -18.53
C THR A 193 -15.46 -11.62 -19.34
N GLN A 194 -15.12 -12.06 -20.55
CA GLN A 194 -14.33 -11.25 -21.49
C GLN A 194 -15.01 -9.92 -21.82
N ALA A 195 -16.33 -9.90 -21.93
CA ALA A 195 -17.10 -8.69 -22.19
C ALA A 195 -16.99 -7.69 -21.02
N GLU A 196 -17.02 -8.18 -19.77
CA GLU A 196 -16.80 -7.36 -18.59
C GLU A 196 -15.36 -6.82 -18.52
N MET A 197 -14.37 -7.57 -19.02
CA MET A 197 -12.98 -7.13 -19.08
C MET A 197 -12.80 -5.92 -20.01
N GLN A 198 -13.46 -5.93 -21.17
CA GLN A 198 -13.41 -4.83 -22.15
C GLN A 198 -14.11 -3.55 -21.68
N GLN A 199 -14.96 -3.65 -20.66
CA GLN A 199 -15.74 -2.53 -20.12
C GLN A 199 -15.16 -1.99 -18.83
N MET A 200 -14.04 -2.53 -18.35
CA MET A 200 -13.45 -2.11 -17.10
C MET A 200 -13.04 -0.64 -17.12
N ILE A 201 -13.18 -0.03 -15.96
CA ILE A 201 -12.72 1.33 -15.69
C ILE A 201 -11.51 1.27 -14.77
N GLU A 202 -10.54 2.13 -15.00
CA GLU A 202 -9.50 2.48 -14.05
C GLU A 202 -10.05 3.53 -13.09
N VAL A 203 -9.84 3.30 -11.80
CA VAL A 203 -10.14 4.25 -10.74
C VAL A 203 -8.83 4.59 -10.05
N SER A 204 -8.56 5.89 -9.89
CA SER A 204 -7.37 6.35 -9.19
C SER A 204 -7.70 7.48 -8.20
N TYR A 205 -7.07 7.43 -7.02
CA TYR A 205 -7.14 8.51 -6.03
C TYR A 205 -5.82 9.28 -6.03
N TRP A 206 -5.91 10.59 -6.17
CA TRP A 206 -4.75 11.47 -6.27
C TRP A 206 -4.73 12.45 -5.10
N ASN A 207 -3.56 12.70 -4.52
CA ASN A 207 -3.33 13.88 -3.71
C ASN A 207 -3.03 15.06 -4.64
N GLN A 208 -3.83 16.11 -4.58
CA GLN A 208 -3.60 17.34 -5.33
C GLN A 208 -3.20 18.46 -4.35
N PRO A 209 -1.90 18.77 -4.19
CA PRO A 209 -1.45 19.81 -3.28
C PRO A 209 -2.18 21.12 -3.56
N THR A 210 -2.70 21.76 -2.51
CA THR A 210 -3.37 23.05 -2.69
C THR A 210 -2.28 24.08 -2.99
N PRO A 211 -2.35 24.84 -4.10
CA PRO A 211 -1.37 25.88 -4.37
C PRO A 211 -1.37 26.88 -3.20
N PRO A 212 -0.20 27.38 -2.77
CA PRO A 212 -0.14 28.33 -1.67
C PRO A 212 -0.98 29.56 -2.03
N SER A 213 -1.85 29.97 -1.11
CA SER A 213 -2.71 31.13 -1.31
C SER A 213 -1.84 32.37 -1.55
N PRO A 214 -2.21 33.26 -2.50
CA PRO A 214 -1.39 34.41 -2.91
C PRO A 214 -1.23 35.52 -1.84
N ILE A 215 -1.70 35.31 -0.61
CA ILE A 215 -1.78 36.33 0.44
C ILE A 215 -0.70 36.12 1.53
N SER A 216 0.01 34.98 1.54
CA SER A 216 0.98 34.63 2.59
C SER A 216 2.45 34.81 2.21
N SER A 217 2.75 35.29 0.99
CA SER A 217 4.12 35.46 0.51
C SER A 217 4.69 36.84 0.84
N ALA A 218 4.83 37.16 2.13
CA ALA A 218 5.55 38.35 2.59
C ALA A 218 7.04 38.07 2.92
N SER A 219 7.49 36.81 2.86
CA SER A 219 8.92 36.46 2.92
C SER A 219 9.34 35.82 1.60
N ALA A 220 9.54 36.66 0.59
CA ALA A 220 10.05 36.26 -0.71
C ALA A 220 11.49 35.74 -0.58
N SER A 221 11.66 34.41 -0.65
CA SER A 221 12.90 33.82 -1.12
C SER A 221 13.13 34.31 -2.56
N ARG A 222 14.29 34.90 -2.81
CA ARG A 222 14.66 35.63 -4.03
C ARG A 222 14.73 34.81 -5.33
N ASN A 223 14.38 33.53 -5.32
CA ASN A 223 14.29 32.69 -6.51
C ASN A 223 12.86 32.16 -6.62
N GLY A 224 12.01 32.90 -7.34
CA GLY A 224 10.56 32.73 -7.42
C GLY A 224 10.10 31.51 -8.22
N GLN A 225 10.47 30.31 -7.77
CA GLN A 225 9.82 29.08 -8.17
C GLN A 225 9.05 28.55 -6.95
N VAL A 226 7.74 28.83 -6.91
CA VAL A 226 6.85 28.16 -5.98
C VAL A 226 6.68 26.76 -6.56
N ASP A 227 7.58 25.85 -6.18
CA ASP A 227 7.48 24.44 -6.56
C ASP A 227 6.25 23.84 -5.85
N SER A 228 5.08 23.98 -6.47
CA SER A 228 3.92 23.20 -6.08
C SER A 228 4.25 21.75 -6.37
N GLU A 229 4.28 20.91 -5.33
CA GLU A 229 4.49 19.47 -5.50
C GLU A 229 3.52 18.94 -6.57
N PRO A 230 3.99 18.08 -7.49
CA PRO A 230 3.13 17.50 -8.50
C PRO A 230 2.04 16.64 -7.85
N PRO A 231 0.88 16.46 -8.51
CA PRO A 231 -0.13 15.51 -8.04
C PRO A 231 0.49 14.13 -7.83
N GLN A 232 0.15 13.51 -6.70
CA GLN A 232 0.67 12.21 -6.32
C GLN A 232 -0.44 11.16 -6.38
N LEU A 233 -0.22 10.07 -7.12
CA LEU A 233 -1.12 8.93 -7.13
C LEU A 233 -1.01 8.19 -5.78
N LEU A 234 -2.15 7.96 -5.12
CA LEU A 234 -2.20 7.32 -3.81
C LEU A 234 -2.69 5.88 -3.89
N THR A 235 -3.60 5.58 -4.81
CA THR A 235 -4.05 4.22 -5.11
C THR A 235 -4.68 4.18 -6.49
N ALA A 236 -4.62 3.02 -7.13
CA ALA A 236 -5.35 2.74 -8.36
C ALA A 236 -5.89 1.31 -8.31
N PHE A 237 -7.09 1.13 -8.86
CA PHE A 237 -7.71 -0.18 -8.99
C PHE A 237 -8.66 -0.19 -10.18
N ALA A 238 -8.92 -1.38 -10.72
CA ALA A 238 -9.87 -1.56 -11.80
C ALA A 238 -11.25 -1.93 -11.22
N ALA A 239 -12.32 -1.49 -11.88
CA ALA A 239 -13.69 -1.76 -11.47
C ALA A 239 -14.64 -1.87 -12.66
N GLN A 240 -15.87 -2.30 -12.40
CA GLN A 240 -16.93 -2.30 -13.39
C GLN A 240 -17.68 -0.95 -13.40
N PRO A 241 -18.19 -0.48 -14.56
CA PRO A 241 -18.88 0.81 -14.66
C PRO A 241 -20.10 0.94 -13.74
N ASP A 242 -20.83 -0.15 -13.51
CA ASP A 242 -22.00 -0.17 -12.61
C ASP A 242 -21.62 0.08 -11.13
N GLN A 243 -20.34 -0.03 -10.79
CA GLN A 243 -19.82 0.16 -9.43
C GLN A 243 -19.43 1.62 -9.11
N ILE A 244 -19.51 2.54 -10.09
CA ILE A 244 -19.17 3.97 -9.89
C ILE A 244 -19.86 4.59 -8.68
N PRO A 245 -21.17 4.38 -8.41
CA PRO A 245 -21.82 4.94 -7.22
C PRO A 245 -21.22 4.44 -5.89
N LYS A 246 -20.84 3.16 -5.85
CA LYS A 246 -20.16 2.55 -4.69
C LYS A 246 -18.78 3.17 -4.49
N ILE A 247 -18.01 3.32 -5.58
CA ILE A 247 -16.68 3.97 -5.58
C ILE A 247 -16.77 5.42 -5.09
N GLN A 248 -17.74 6.20 -5.56
CA GLN A 248 -17.92 7.59 -5.12
C GLN A 248 -18.26 7.70 -3.63
N THR A 249 -18.99 6.72 -3.09
CA THR A 249 -19.31 6.68 -1.65
C THR A 249 -18.09 6.29 -0.82
N HIS A 250 -17.34 5.29 -1.27
CA HIS A 250 -16.06 4.90 -0.70
C HIS A 250 -15.06 6.07 -0.71
N PHE A 251 -14.86 6.72 -1.85
CA PHE A 251 -13.97 7.88 -2.01
C PHE A 251 -14.33 9.04 -1.08
N ARG A 252 -15.61 9.38 -0.92
CA ARG A 252 -16.04 10.45 0.01
C ARG A 252 -15.58 10.17 1.44
N THR A 253 -15.78 8.94 1.91
CA THR A 253 -15.35 8.49 3.24
C THR A 253 -13.85 8.68 3.44
N TYR A 254 -13.06 8.30 2.43
CA TYR A 254 -11.61 8.41 2.46
C TYR A 254 -11.14 9.87 2.42
N ARG A 255 -11.66 10.66 1.48
CA ARG A 255 -11.33 12.08 1.32
C ARG A 255 -11.57 12.87 2.60
N ASP A 256 -12.73 12.67 3.22
CA ASP A 256 -13.14 13.44 4.39
C ASP A 256 -12.27 13.09 5.61
N SER A 257 -11.82 11.84 5.71
CA SER A 257 -10.98 11.38 6.84
C SER A 257 -9.51 11.78 6.69
N LEU A 258 -8.95 11.75 5.48
CA LEU A 258 -7.51 11.98 5.28
C LEU A 258 -7.11 13.46 5.27
N ARG A 259 -8.02 14.34 4.88
CA ARG A 259 -7.73 15.78 4.83
C ARG A 259 -7.31 16.30 6.20
N ASP A 260 -8.05 15.92 7.23
CA ASP A 260 -7.82 16.42 8.59
C ASP A 260 -6.65 15.69 9.30
N LEU A 261 -6.42 14.42 8.97
CA LEU A 261 -5.36 13.62 9.59
C LEU A 261 -3.97 13.86 8.99
N PHE A 262 -3.89 13.99 7.67
CA PHE A 262 -2.61 13.99 6.95
C PHE A 262 -2.44 15.18 6.00
N GLY A 263 -3.42 16.07 5.90
CA GLY A 263 -3.38 17.18 4.95
C GLY A 263 -3.52 16.75 3.49
N LEU A 264 -3.98 15.52 3.22
CA LEU A 264 -4.10 15.00 1.87
C LEU A 264 -5.38 15.50 1.20
N ASN A 265 -5.25 16.15 0.05
CA ASN A 265 -6.38 16.65 -0.72
C ASN A 265 -6.73 15.65 -1.83
N LEU A 266 -7.55 14.68 -1.46
CA LEU A 266 -7.92 13.59 -2.35
C LEU A 266 -8.81 14.05 -3.52
N LYS A 267 -8.48 13.58 -4.72
CA LYS A 267 -9.26 13.69 -5.96
C LYS A 267 -9.51 12.31 -6.55
N LEU A 268 -10.69 12.14 -7.13
CA LEU A 268 -11.12 10.92 -7.79
C LEU A 268 -10.99 11.07 -9.30
N HIS A 269 -10.24 10.18 -9.93
CA HIS A 269 -10.19 10.03 -11.37
C HIS A 269 -10.79 8.67 -11.75
N ILE A 270 -11.65 8.67 -12.77
CA ILE A 270 -12.26 7.48 -13.34
C ILE A 270 -12.06 7.56 -14.85
N GLN A 271 -11.40 6.57 -15.42
CA GLN A 271 -11.10 6.49 -16.84
C GLN A 271 -11.54 5.13 -17.38
N THR A 272 -12.15 5.11 -18.57
CA THR A 272 -12.38 3.84 -19.28
C THR A 272 -11.05 3.28 -19.75
N LEU A 273 -10.80 2.00 -19.51
CA LEU A 273 -9.69 1.27 -20.13
C LEU A 273 -10.04 1.07 -21.61
N ALA A 274 -9.88 2.13 -22.41
CA ALA A 274 -10.16 2.11 -23.84
C ALA A 274 -9.04 1.34 -24.58
N GLU A 275 -9.46 0.62 -25.63
CA GLU A 275 -8.65 -0.24 -26.52
C GLU A 275 -7.38 0.41 -27.09
#